data_AF-M4SA09-F1
#
_entry.id   AF-M4SA09-F1
#
_cell.length_a   1.000
_cell.length_b   1.000
_cell.length_c   1.000
_cell.angle_alpha   90.00
_cell.angle_beta   90.00
_cell.angle_gamma   90.00
#
_symmetry.space_group_name_H-M   'P 1'
#
loop_
_entity.id
_entity.type
_entity.pdbx_description
1 polymer ?
#
loop_
_entity_poly.entity_id
_entity_poly.type
_entity_poly.pdbx_seq_one_letter_code
_entity_poly.pdbx_strand_id
1 'polypeptide(L)'
;MAADPFSPVQIGPITIKNRFIRSGANETKNKNMNPTKALLEFHRAYAENEVALTTLAYIAVSKDGRTLPGQGTLSDESVPHYRAITDAIHAAGGKASAQITHGGSFCQIKDLSTSRCMSSSGGIDKMGVMMGRPFQRAMTRADMDMVRDEFATAALRAEQAGFDAVELHMGHGYLLNQYISPLSNFRRDEYGGSAENRVRFPAEVLAAVKAAVGGRLAVLAKINLVDGVPKGATIQDTIVTAKALEAAGADMLVLSAGRNIESTWKMFGSPLPYDEMAGMQKSLLAKLQFAILKRSTPKMPPFHENYLMEDALTLKAALGPDRKVKLSYLGGVQSLTSARAALDEGFDAVAVARALIHDPTLVAQWKAGTRDKSGCTACNRCVAVMYGPSGTYCPETGNAIDAALNQIYAGEETRHAA
;
A
#
# COMPACT_ATOMS: atom_id res chain seq x y z
N MET A 1 14.89 12.24 24.27
CA MET A 1 14.59 13.46 23.49
C MET A 1 13.68 13.05 22.35
N ALA A 2 12.63 13.83 22.08
CA ALA A 2 11.73 13.65 20.93
C ALA A 2 12.54 13.59 19.62
N ALA A 3 12.14 12.71 18.70
CA ALA A 3 12.77 12.62 17.40
C ALA A 3 12.35 13.80 16.52
N ASP A 4 13.31 14.62 16.06
CA ASP A 4 13.02 15.69 15.09
C ASP A 4 12.45 15.08 13.80
N PRO A 5 11.23 15.49 13.35
CA PRO A 5 10.63 15.01 12.11
C PRO A 5 11.53 15.16 10.88
N PHE A 6 12.43 16.15 10.87
CA PHE A 6 13.33 16.44 9.76
C PHE A 6 14.72 15.84 9.90
N SER A 7 14.96 15.08 10.97
CA SER A 7 16.21 14.33 11.15
C SER A 7 16.22 13.03 10.32
N PRO A 8 17.38 12.61 9.81
CA PRO A 8 17.51 11.35 9.10
C PRO A 8 17.16 10.12 9.96
N VAL A 9 16.71 9.04 9.30
CA VAL A 9 16.51 7.73 9.94
C VAL A 9 17.02 6.60 9.05
N GLN A 10 17.72 5.63 9.64
CA GLN A 10 18.20 4.44 8.97
C GLN A 10 17.11 3.35 8.94
N ILE A 11 16.94 2.73 7.77
CA ILE A 11 16.01 1.63 7.50
C ILE A 11 16.80 0.55 6.75
N GLY A 12 17.24 -0.49 7.46
CA GLY A 12 18.12 -1.51 6.88
C GLY A 12 19.37 -0.88 6.24
N PRO A 13 19.63 -1.10 4.94
CA PRO A 13 20.81 -0.58 4.26
C PRO A 13 20.69 0.89 3.82
N ILE A 14 19.53 1.53 3.97
CA ILE A 14 19.31 2.89 3.48
C ILE A 14 19.14 3.89 4.63
N THR A 15 19.48 5.15 4.36
CA THR A 15 19.14 6.28 5.22
C THR A 15 18.24 7.22 4.44
N ILE A 16 17.09 7.58 5.01
CA ILE A 16 16.17 8.56 4.44
C ILE A 16 16.40 9.92 5.12
N LYS A 17 16.32 11.01 4.36
CA LYS A 17 16.74 12.37 4.78
C LYS A 17 15.89 12.98 5.91
N ASN A 18 14.66 12.49 6.08
CA ASN A 18 13.74 12.85 7.15
C ASN A 18 12.72 11.72 7.36
N ARG A 19 11.78 11.91 8.29
CA ARG A 19 10.88 10.85 8.78
C ARG A 19 9.57 10.74 8.00
N PHE A 20 9.42 11.43 6.86
CA PHE A 20 8.19 11.44 6.06
C PHE A 20 8.26 10.48 4.87
N ILE A 21 7.34 9.51 4.86
CA ILE A 21 7.19 8.52 3.80
C ILE A 21 5.87 8.79 3.07
N ARG A 22 5.88 8.90 1.73
CA ARG A 22 4.62 8.81 0.97
C ARG A 22 4.18 7.36 0.99
N SER A 23 3.10 7.09 1.73
CA SER A 23 2.53 5.74 1.83
C SER A 23 2.06 5.26 0.47
N GLY A 24 2.33 3.99 0.16
CA GLY A 24 1.77 3.35 -1.02
C GLY A 24 0.24 3.42 -1.04
N ALA A 25 -0.31 4.01 -2.10
CA ALA A 25 -1.72 4.08 -2.42
C ALA A 25 -1.88 4.01 -3.94
N ASN A 26 -2.88 3.25 -4.42
CA ASN A 26 -3.13 3.03 -5.85
C ASN A 26 -3.04 4.33 -6.65
N GLU A 27 -2.16 4.43 -7.64
CA GLU A 27 -2.05 5.63 -8.48
C GLU A 27 -2.83 5.55 -9.80
N THR A 28 -3.05 4.34 -10.33
CA THR A 28 -3.62 4.09 -11.66
C THR A 28 -2.96 4.92 -12.78
N LYS A 29 -1.62 4.99 -12.77
CA LYS A 29 -0.82 5.69 -13.80
C LYS A 29 0.09 4.70 -14.54
N ASN A 30 -0.52 3.63 -15.06
CA ASN A 30 0.16 2.58 -15.80
C ASN A 30 -0.54 2.38 -17.15
N LYS A 31 0.22 2.05 -18.18
CA LYS A 31 -0.26 1.69 -19.52
C LYS A 31 0.28 0.32 -19.85
N ASN A 32 -0.59 -0.64 -20.19
CA ASN A 32 -0.18 -2.01 -20.51
C ASN A 32 0.75 -2.65 -19.46
N MET A 33 0.51 -2.41 -18.17
CA MET A 33 1.33 -2.90 -17.04
C MET A 33 2.74 -2.28 -16.93
N ASN A 34 3.04 -1.25 -17.71
CA ASN A 34 4.25 -0.44 -17.60
C ASN A 34 3.92 0.93 -16.99
N PRO A 35 4.83 1.50 -16.18
CA PRO A 35 4.58 2.80 -15.58
C PRO A 35 4.69 3.92 -16.62
N THR A 36 3.86 4.95 -16.46
CA THR A 36 3.76 6.07 -17.42
C THR A 36 4.56 7.28 -16.96
N LYS A 37 4.77 8.23 -17.85
CA LYS A 37 5.36 9.53 -17.51
C LYS A 37 4.53 10.27 -16.46
N ALA A 38 3.21 10.06 -16.41
CA ALA A 38 2.39 10.62 -15.34
C ALA A 38 2.75 10.04 -13.95
N LEU A 39 3.14 8.76 -13.86
CA LEU A 39 3.63 8.18 -12.59
C LEU A 39 4.98 8.77 -12.19
N LEU A 40 5.86 8.99 -13.17
CA LEU A 40 7.15 9.68 -12.96
C LEU A 40 6.92 11.05 -12.32
N GLU A 41 6.13 11.90 -12.97
CA GLU A 41 5.85 13.25 -12.48
C GLU A 41 5.19 13.24 -11.09
N PHE A 42 4.29 12.27 -10.87
CA PHE A 42 3.61 12.10 -9.58
C PHE A 42 4.58 11.86 -8.44
N HIS A 43 5.54 10.94 -8.61
CA HIS A 43 6.47 10.60 -7.54
C HIS A 43 7.63 11.60 -7.42
N ARG A 44 8.08 12.19 -8.54
CA ARG A 44 9.07 13.27 -8.57
C ARG A 44 8.63 14.47 -7.75
N ALA A 45 7.38 14.92 -7.93
CA ALA A 45 6.83 16.08 -7.22
C ALA A 45 6.94 15.94 -5.69
N TYR A 46 6.73 14.74 -5.13
CA TYR A 46 6.89 14.50 -3.70
C TYR A 46 8.35 14.59 -3.24
N ALA A 47 9.27 14.00 -4.01
CA ALA A 47 10.69 14.00 -3.67
C ALA A 47 11.30 15.42 -3.69
N GLU A 48 10.93 16.22 -4.71
CA GLU A 48 11.30 17.64 -4.85
C GLU A 48 10.80 18.46 -3.65
N ASN A 49 9.69 18.04 -3.04
CA ASN A 49 9.03 18.72 -1.93
C ASN A 49 9.26 18.01 -0.59
N GLU A 50 10.52 17.61 -0.34
CA GLU A 50 11.00 17.14 0.96
C GLU A 50 10.47 15.78 1.43
N VAL A 51 9.65 15.04 0.68
CA VAL A 51 9.34 13.66 1.05
C VAL A 51 10.60 12.80 0.92
N ALA A 52 10.97 12.09 2.00
CA ALA A 52 12.25 11.37 2.02
C ALA A 52 12.20 10.02 1.32
N LEU A 53 11.09 9.29 1.42
CA LEU A 53 10.85 8.02 0.73
C LEU A 53 9.47 8.05 0.08
N THR A 54 9.41 7.77 -1.23
CA THR A 54 8.14 7.68 -1.95
C THR A 54 7.86 6.24 -2.35
N THR A 55 6.77 5.68 -1.84
CA THR A 55 6.37 4.29 -2.13
C THR A 55 5.42 4.26 -3.32
N LEU A 56 5.80 3.63 -4.43
CA LEU A 56 4.99 3.42 -5.64
C LEU A 56 4.04 2.22 -5.43
N ALA A 57 2.77 2.33 -5.80
CA ALA A 57 1.75 1.41 -5.31
C ALA A 57 0.55 1.16 -6.25
N TYR A 58 0.13 -0.08 -6.48
CA TYR A 58 0.75 -1.35 -6.11
C TYR A 58 1.29 -2.00 -7.38
N ILE A 59 2.47 -2.60 -7.27
CA ILE A 59 3.13 -3.27 -8.39
C ILE A 59 2.89 -4.77 -8.22
N ALA A 60 2.23 -5.40 -9.18
CA ALA A 60 1.96 -6.83 -9.10
C ALA A 60 3.25 -7.63 -9.33
N VAL A 61 3.46 -8.67 -8.52
CA VAL A 61 4.63 -9.56 -8.63
C VAL A 61 4.59 -10.44 -9.87
N SER A 62 3.41 -10.64 -10.44
CA SER A 62 3.17 -11.41 -11.65
C SER A 62 1.93 -10.91 -12.39
N LYS A 63 1.76 -11.35 -13.64
CA LYS A 63 0.58 -11.02 -14.46
C LYS A 63 -0.71 -11.53 -13.82
N ASP A 64 -0.70 -12.73 -13.23
CA ASP A 64 -1.88 -13.29 -12.55
C ASP A 64 -2.05 -12.75 -11.13
N GLY A 65 -0.99 -12.19 -10.53
CA GLY A 65 -1.02 -11.49 -9.25
C GLY A 65 -1.65 -10.10 -9.29
N ARG A 66 -2.09 -9.59 -10.46
CA ARG A 66 -2.74 -8.28 -10.57
C ARG A 66 -4.11 -8.25 -9.88
N THR A 67 -4.41 -7.12 -9.26
CA THR A 67 -5.70 -6.77 -8.68
C THR A 67 -6.59 -6.07 -9.69
N LEU A 68 -6.01 -5.29 -10.61
CA LEU A 68 -6.71 -4.43 -11.56
C LEU A 68 -6.17 -4.60 -12.99
N PRO A 69 -7.01 -4.44 -14.01
CA PRO A 69 -6.55 -4.36 -15.40
C PRO A 69 -5.52 -3.24 -15.57
N GLY A 70 -4.42 -3.54 -16.25
CA GLY A 70 -3.37 -2.56 -16.54
C GLY A 70 -2.50 -2.15 -15.34
N GLN A 71 -2.69 -2.73 -14.15
CA GLN A 71 -1.81 -2.53 -12.99
C GLN A 71 -0.35 -2.85 -13.37
N GLY A 72 0.58 -2.01 -12.91
CA GLY A 72 2.01 -2.20 -13.14
C GLY A 72 2.53 -3.55 -12.66
N THR A 73 3.48 -4.14 -13.37
CA THR A 73 4.22 -5.36 -12.99
C THR A 73 5.71 -5.12 -13.06
N LEU A 74 6.53 -5.86 -12.30
CA LEU A 74 7.99 -5.87 -12.49
C LEU A 74 8.38 -6.98 -13.47
N SER A 75 8.63 -6.60 -14.71
CA SER A 75 9.08 -7.44 -15.81
C SER A 75 10.32 -6.82 -16.47
N ASP A 76 11.01 -7.58 -17.31
CA ASP A 76 12.19 -7.07 -18.02
C ASP A 76 11.83 -5.88 -18.93
N GLU A 77 10.58 -5.84 -19.43
CA GLU A 77 10.03 -4.72 -20.20
C GLU A 77 9.80 -3.46 -19.34
N SER A 78 9.31 -3.63 -18.10
CA SER A 78 8.94 -2.48 -17.25
C SER A 78 10.12 -1.91 -16.47
N VAL A 79 11.20 -2.68 -16.26
CA VAL A 79 12.38 -2.26 -15.49
C VAL A 79 13.00 -0.95 -16.00
N PRO A 80 13.26 -0.74 -17.30
CA PRO A 80 13.77 0.54 -17.81
C PRO A 80 12.85 1.73 -17.51
N HIS A 81 11.53 1.51 -17.54
CA HIS A 81 10.56 2.56 -17.25
C HIS A 81 10.47 2.88 -15.76
N TYR A 82 10.54 1.88 -14.88
CA TYR A 82 10.66 2.13 -13.44
C TYR A 82 11.98 2.81 -13.10
N ARG A 83 13.08 2.46 -13.77
CA ARG A 83 14.38 3.12 -13.60
C ARG A 83 14.32 4.62 -13.91
N ALA A 84 13.63 5.02 -14.97
CA ALA A 84 13.42 6.44 -15.25
C ALA A 84 12.73 7.18 -14.08
N ILE A 85 11.82 6.51 -13.37
CA ILE A 85 11.13 7.09 -12.22
C ILE A 85 12.05 7.17 -11.00
N THR A 86 12.79 6.10 -10.69
CA THR A 86 13.73 6.10 -9.56
C THR A 86 14.83 7.12 -9.77
N ASP A 87 15.37 7.25 -10.98
CA ASP A 87 16.39 8.23 -11.33
C ASP A 87 15.87 9.66 -11.13
N ALA A 88 14.61 9.93 -11.54
CA ALA A 88 13.97 11.23 -11.30
C ALA A 88 13.75 11.52 -9.80
N ILE A 89 13.36 10.52 -9.01
CA ILE A 89 13.21 10.64 -7.55
C ILE A 89 14.57 10.92 -6.89
N HIS A 90 15.62 10.20 -7.29
CA HIS A 90 16.98 10.35 -6.77
C HIS A 90 17.57 11.72 -7.13
N ALA A 91 17.36 12.19 -8.36
CA ALA A 91 17.76 13.53 -8.80
C ALA A 91 17.08 14.65 -7.98
N ALA A 92 15.84 14.41 -7.54
CA ALA A 92 15.12 15.29 -6.62
C ALA A 92 15.52 15.11 -5.13
N GLY A 93 16.51 14.25 -4.84
CA GLY A 93 17.02 13.99 -3.50
C GLY A 93 16.08 13.15 -2.62
N GLY A 94 15.18 12.37 -3.22
CA GLY A 94 14.33 11.39 -2.52
C GLY A 94 14.88 9.96 -2.63
N LYS A 95 14.22 9.02 -1.95
CA LYS A 95 14.40 7.57 -2.07
C LYS A 95 13.12 6.94 -2.63
N ALA A 96 13.23 5.80 -3.30
CA ALA A 96 12.08 5.12 -3.92
C ALA A 96 11.82 3.75 -3.27
N SER A 97 10.54 3.46 -2.98
CA SER A 97 10.09 2.13 -2.53
C SER A 97 9.10 1.54 -3.52
N ALA A 98 9.26 0.26 -3.88
CA ALA A 98 8.30 -0.48 -4.69
C ALA A 98 7.35 -1.26 -3.78
N GLN A 99 6.06 -0.89 -3.72
CA GLN A 99 5.09 -1.73 -3.01
C GLN A 99 4.65 -2.89 -3.90
N ILE A 100 5.23 -4.06 -3.64
CA ILE A 100 4.95 -5.28 -4.39
C ILE A 100 3.77 -6.06 -3.78
N THR A 101 2.88 -6.56 -4.62
CA THR A 101 1.64 -7.21 -4.18
C THR A 101 1.24 -8.40 -5.04
N HIS A 102 0.40 -9.26 -4.48
CA HIS A 102 -0.36 -10.28 -5.20
C HIS A 102 -1.83 -10.18 -4.76
N GLY A 103 -2.75 -10.01 -5.70
CA GLY A 103 -4.17 -9.76 -5.42
C GLY A 103 -4.89 -10.91 -4.73
N GLY A 104 -4.41 -12.14 -4.95
CA GLY A 104 -5.09 -13.34 -4.46
C GLY A 104 -6.50 -13.38 -5.04
N SER A 105 -7.52 -13.51 -4.20
CA SER A 105 -8.91 -13.37 -4.64
C SER A 105 -9.45 -11.96 -4.75
N PHE A 106 -8.70 -10.92 -4.34
CA PHE A 106 -9.06 -9.54 -4.64
C PHE A 106 -8.56 -9.16 -6.03
N CYS A 107 -9.12 -9.80 -7.05
CA CYS A 107 -8.64 -9.76 -8.42
C CYS A 107 -9.78 -9.38 -9.39
N GLN A 108 -9.61 -8.28 -10.12
CA GLN A 108 -10.59 -7.73 -11.06
C GLN A 108 -10.15 -7.88 -12.52
N ILE A 109 -9.16 -8.73 -12.78
CA ILE A 109 -8.73 -9.07 -14.15
C ILE A 109 -9.53 -10.25 -14.70
N LYS A 110 -9.72 -10.25 -16.02
CA LYS A 110 -10.41 -11.31 -16.77
C LYS A 110 -9.43 -12.21 -17.54
N ASP A 111 -8.22 -11.73 -17.80
CA ASP A 111 -7.15 -12.38 -18.54
C ASP A 111 -6.19 -13.17 -17.63
N LEU A 112 -6.75 -13.93 -16.68
CA LEU A 112 -5.97 -14.86 -15.85
C LEU A 112 -5.50 -16.05 -16.69
N SER A 113 -4.29 -16.55 -16.41
CA SER A 113 -3.82 -17.80 -17.00
C SER A 113 -4.58 -19.04 -16.48
N THR A 114 -5.26 -18.90 -15.33
CA THR A 114 -6.06 -19.96 -14.71
C THR A 114 -7.54 -19.59 -14.62
N SER A 115 -8.40 -20.60 -14.49
CA SER A 115 -9.86 -20.41 -14.40
C SER A 115 -10.33 -19.81 -13.07
N ARG A 116 -9.48 -19.81 -12.03
CA ARG A 116 -9.81 -19.38 -10.67
C ARG A 116 -8.63 -18.68 -10.01
N CYS A 117 -8.91 -17.56 -9.35
CA CYS A 117 -7.93 -16.95 -8.46
C CYS A 117 -7.51 -17.89 -7.33
N MET A 118 -6.28 -17.70 -6.89
CA MET A 118 -5.72 -18.37 -5.72
C MET A 118 -5.97 -17.56 -4.46
N SER A 119 -6.20 -18.25 -3.35
CA SER A 119 -6.23 -17.67 -2.01
C SER A 119 -5.73 -18.69 -0.98
N SER A 120 -5.62 -18.29 0.28
CA SER A 120 -5.26 -19.19 1.38
C SER A 120 -6.24 -20.37 1.50
N SER A 121 -7.52 -20.15 1.19
CA SER A 121 -8.58 -21.16 1.19
C SER A 121 -9.45 -21.12 -0.07
N GLY A 122 -10.04 -22.25 -0.44
CA GLY A 122 -11.05 -22.32 -1.50
C GLY A 122 -12.40 -21.81 -1.02
N GLY A 123 -13.30 -21.48 -1.95
CA GLY A 123 -14.66 -21.07 -1.63
C GLY A 123 -15.18 -19.98 -2.54
N ILE A 124 -16.12 -19.19 -2.02
CA ILE A 124 -16.70 -18.05 -2.75
C ILE A 124 -15.68 -16.92 -2.84
N ASP A 125 -15.41 -16.48 -4.06
CA ASP A 125 -14.63 -15.27 -4.32
C ASP A 125 -15.58 -14.07 -4.34
N LYS A 126 -15.63 -13.30 -3.23
CA LYS A 126 -16.54 -12.14 -3.11
C LYS A 126 -16.33 -11.12 -4.23
N MET A 127 -15.08 -10.89 -4.63
CA MET A 127 -14.76 -9.99 -5.73
C MET A 127 -15.04 -10.69 -7.07
N GLY A 128 -14.57 -11.92 -7.21
CA GLY A 128 -14.79 -12.76 -8.38
C GLY A 128 -16.26 -12.89 -8.79
N VAL A 129 -17.21 -12.95 -7.85
CA VAL A 129 -18.67 -12.93 -8.15
C VAL A 129 -19.05 -11.73 -9.02
N MET A 130 -18.56 -10.53 -8.73
CA MET A 130 -18.85 -9.34 -9.55
C MET A 130 -18.12 -9.37 -10.90
N MET A 131 -17.09 -10.20 -11.03
CA MET A 131 -16.31 -10.38 -12.26
C MET A 131 -16.76 -11.58 -13.11
N GLY A 132 -17.78 -12.33 -12.68
CA GLY A 132 -18.22 -13.56 -13.34
C GLY A 132 -17.35 -14.79 -13.03
N ARG A 133 -16.53 -14.74 -11.98
CA ARG A 133 -15.67 -15.82 -11.48
C ARG A 133 -16.02 -16.13 -10.02
N PRO A 134 -17.10 -16.86 -9.74
CA PRO A 134 -17.67 -16.95 -8.38
C PRO A 134 -16.82 -17.71 -7.37
N PHE A 135 -15.79 -18.46 -7.81
CA PHE A 135 -15.00 -19.33 -6.94
C PHE A 135 -13.50 -19.06 -7.02
N GLN A 136 -12.86 -19.08 -5.85
CA GLN A 136 -11.42 -19.14 -5.66
C GLN A 136 -10.98 -20.57 -5.33
N ARG A 137 -9.71 -20.90 -5.58
CA ARG A 137 -9.11 -22.17 -5.17
C ARG A 137 -8.11 -21.95 -4.03
N ALA A 138 -8.01 -22.95 -3.15
CA ALA A 138 -6.96 -22.99 -2.14
C ALA A 138 -5.59 -23.18 -2.81
N MET A 139 -4.58 -22.47 -2.31
CA MET A 139 -3.19 -22.70 -2.70
C MET A 139 -2.69 -24.02 -2.13
N THR A 140 -2.04 -24.81 -2.99
CA THR A 140 -1.19 -25.94 -2.63
C THR A 140 0.19 -25.44 -2.17
N ARG A 141 1.05 -26.33 -1.67
CA ARG A 141 2.45 -25.96 -1.36
C ARG A 141 3.21 -25.46 -2.59
N ALA A 142 3.02 -26.12 -3.74
CA ALA A 142 3.63 -25.67 -5.00
C ALA A 142 3.16 -24.26 -5.41
N ASP A 143 1.89 -23.92 -5.20
CA ASP A 143 1.40 -22.55 -5.44
C ASP A 143 2.06 -21.55 -4.49
N MET A 144 2.24 -21.93 -3.21
CA MET A 144 2.93 -21.10 -2.22
C MET A 144 4.39 -20.85 -2.61
N ASP A 145 5.11 -21.90 -3.04
CA ASP A 145 6.50 -21.79 -3.49
C ASP A 145 6.63 -20.89 -4.73
N MET A 146 5.75 -21.09 -5.73
CA MET A 146 5.69 -20.24 -6.92
C MET A 146 5.48 -18.78 -6.56
N VAL A 147 4.47 -18.45 -5.73
CA VAL A 147 4.20 -17.05 -5.36
C VAL A 147 5.35 -16.46 -4.55
N ARG A 148 5.95 -17.22 -3.62
CA ARG A 148 7.15 -16.77 -2.89
C ARG A 148 8.26 -16.37 -3.87
N ASP A 149 8.50 -17.18 -4.89
CA ASP A 149 9.54 -16.95 -5.88
C ASP A 149 9.20 -15.77 -6.81
N GLU A 150 7.91 -15.54 -7.10
CA GLU A 150 7.44 -14.33 -7.79
C GLU A 150 7.74 -13.06 -6.98
N PHE A 151 7.48 -13.06 -5.66
CA PHE A 151 7.84 -11.94 -4.78
C PHE A 151 9.36 -11.69 -4.76
N ALA A 152 10.16 -12.76 -4.63
CA ALA A 152 11.62 -12.64 -4.64
C ALA A 152 12.15 -12.10 -5.98
N THR A 153 11.61 -12.60 -7.09
CA THR A 153 11.97 -12.15 -8.45
C THR A 153 11.56 -10.70 -8.69
N ALA A 154 10.36 -10.31 -8.25
CA ALA A 154 9.92 -8.92 -8.31
C ALA A 154 10.85 -8.00 -7.50
N ALA A 155 11.31 -8.42 -6.32
CA ALA A 155 12.25 -7.63 -5.53
C ALA A 155 13.62 -7.48 -6.22
N LEU A 156 14.14 -8.52 -6.85
CA LEU A 156 15.37 -8.43 -7.67
C LEU A 156 15.20 -7.49 -8.87
N ARG A 157 14.04 -7.50 -9.52
CA ARG A 157 13.73 -6.54 -10.59
C ARG A 157 13.56 -5.11 -10.08
N ALA A 158 13.00 -4.92 -8.89
CA ALA A 158 12.96 -3.60 -8.24
C ALA A 158 14.37 -3.08 -7.98
N GLU A 159 15.29 -3.94 -7.53
CA GLU A 159 16.71 -3.60 -7.40
C GLU A 159 17.32 -3.17 -8.74
N GLN A 160 17.10 -3.95 -9.80
CA GLN A 160 17.54 -3.62 -11.17
C GLN A 160 16.90 -2.34 -11.70
N ALA A 161 15.72 -1.98 -11.24
CA ALA A 161 15.04 -0.75 -11.57
C ALA A 161 15.47 0.43 -10.69
N GLY A 162 16.43 0.27 -9.77
CA GLY A 162 16.97 1.38 -8.97
C GLY A 162 16.13 1.75 -7.75
N PHE A 163 15.19 0.93 -7.32
CA PHE A 163 14.51 1.17 -6.04
C PHE A 163 15.50 1.03 -4.88
N ASP A 164 15.23 1.74 -3.78
CA ASP A 164 16.01 1.65 -2.53
C ASP A 164 15.38 0.68 -1.53
N ALA A 165 14.08 0.44 -1.70
CA ALA A 165 13.27 -0.39 -0.82
C ALA A 165 12.20 -1.15 -1.60
N VAL A 166 11.78 -2.28 -1.03
CA VAL A 166 10.57 -3.01 -1.44
C VAL A 166 9.64 -3.10 -0.24
N GLU A 167 8.37 -2.75 -0.42
CA GLU A 167 7.33 -2.91 0.59
C GLU A 167 6.40 -4.06 0.20
N LEU A 168 6.44 -5.15 0.95
CA LEU A 168 5.52 -6.28 0.75
C LEU A 168 4.14 -5.90 1.27
N HIS A 169 3.14 -5.96 0.39
CA HIS A 169 1.78 -5.65 0.80
C HIS A 169 1.11 -6.83 1.52
N MET A 170 1.06 -6.77 2.85
CA MET A 170 0.46 -7.78 3.74
C MET A 170 -0.81 -7.28 4.46
N GLY A 171 -1.51 -6.32 3.86
CA GLY A 171 -2.71 -5.69 4.42
C GLY A 171 -3.89 -5.73 3.47
N HIS A 172 -4.99 -5.10 3.88
CA HIS A 172 -6.14 -4.72 3.04
C HIS A 172 -6.91 -5.83 2.31
N GLY A 173 -6.66 -7.10 2.63
CA GLY A 173 -7.33 -8.24 2.00
C GLY A 173 -6.69 -8.74 0.70
N TYR A 174 -5.47 -8.33 0.38
CA TYR A 174 -4.65 -8.97 -0.67
C TYR A 174 -4.08 -10.31 -0.19
N LEU A 175 -3.38 -11.06 -1.07
CA LEU A 175 -3.06 -12.47 -0.83
C LEU A 175 -2.39 -12.74 0.53
N LEU A 176 -1.34 -12.00 0.87
CA LEU A 176 -0.63 -12.24 2.12
C LEU A 176 -1.51 -11.91 3.34
N ASN A 177 -2.37 -10.89 3.24
CA ASN A 177 -3.40 -10.63 4.27
C ASN A 177 -4.52 -11.70 4.28
N GLN A 178 -4.80 -12.36 3.16
CA GLN A 178 -5.75 -13.50 3.13
C GLN A 178 -5.19 -14.72 3.87
N TYR A 179 -3.87 -14.85 4.01
CA TYR A 179 -3.26 -15.81 4.94
C TYR A 179 -3.34 -15.32 6.38
N ILE A 180 -2.99 -14.05 6.64
CA ILE A 180 -2.98 -13.48 7.99
C ILE A 180 -4.39 -13.44 8.59
N SER A 181 -5.43 -13.13 7.81
CA SER A 181 -6.79 -12.87 8.34
C SER A 181 -7.60 -14.16 8.55
N PRO A 182 -8.31 -14.32 9.69
CA PRO A 182 -9.21 -15.45 9.91
C PRO A 182 -10.50 -15.34 9.07
N LEU A 183 -10.74 -14.21 8.39
CA LEU A 183 -11.87 -14.04 7.47
C LEU A 183 -11.65 -14.75 6.13
N SER A 184 -10.40 -15.12 5.82
CA SER A 184 -10.04 -15.71 4.53
C SER A 184 -9.30 -17.04 4.70
N ASN A 185 -8.56 -17.21 5.80
CA ASN A 185 -7.79 -18.41 6.06
C ASN A 185 -8.55 -19.41 6.96
N PHE A 186 -9.13 -20.42 6.32
CA PHE A 186 -9.82 -21.55 6.97
C PHE A 186 -9.01 -22.86 6.86
N ARG A 187 -7.71 -22.76 6.58
CA ARG A 187 -6.85 -23.94 6.46
C ARG A 187 -6.75 -24.68 7.79
N ARG A 188 -6.58 -25.99 7.71
CA ARG A 188 -6.41 -26.90 8.87
C ARG A 188 -5.00 -27.49 8.95
N ASP A 189 -4.10 -27.04 8.09
CA ASP A 189 -2.68 -27.39 8.12
C ASP A 189 -1.87 -26.34 8.88
N GLU A 190 -0.53 -26.44 8.81
CA GLU A 190 0.41 -25.54 9.49
C GLU A 190 0.38 -24.08 9.00
N TYR A 191 -0.44 -23.76 7.99
CA TYR A 191 -0.63 -22.41 7.47
C TYR A 191 -1.99 -21.79 7.85
N GLY A 192 -2.78 -22.44 8.71
CA GLY A 192 -4.06 -21.92 9.21
C GLY A 192 -4.34 -22.24 10.68
N GLY A 193 -5.52 -21.79 11.15
CA GLY A 193 -5.88 -21.86 12.56
C GLY A 193 -5.27 -20.73 13.37
N SER A 194 -4.22 -21.02 14.16
CA SER A 194 -3.61 -20.03 15.06
C SER A 194 -2.98 -18.85 14.31
N ALA A 195 -2.71 -17.74 15.02
CA ALA A 195 -2.03 -16.59 14.43
C ALA A 195 -0.62 -16.95 13.93
N GLU A 196 0.09 -17.80 14.66
CA GLU A 196 1.44 -18.29 14.33
C GLU A 196 1.45 -19.05 13.00
N ASN A 197 0.47 -19.92 12.80
CA ASN A 197 0.33 -20.66 11.55
C ASN A 197 -0.11 -19.75 10.40
N ARG A 198 -1.05 -18.83 10.63
CA ARG A 198 -1.54 -17.90 9.61
C ARG A 198 -0.45 -16.97 9.06
N VAL A 199 0.50 -16.53 9.89
CA VAL A 199 1.62 -15.68 9.44
C VAL A 199 2.76 -16.47 8.79
N ARG A 200 2.82 -17.80 8.94
CA ARG A 200 3.93 -18.63 8.46
C ARG A 200 4.29 -18.37 6.99
N PHE A 201 3.31 -18.45 6.09
CA PHE A 201 3.54 -18.19 4.67
C PHE A 201 3.97 -16.73 4.38
N PRO A 202 3.27 -15.69 4.88
CA PRO A 202 3.75 -14.31 4.78
C PRO A 202 5.19 -14.10 5.26
N ALA A 203 5.60 -14.73 6.37
CA ALA A 203 6.96 -14.64 6.89
C ALA A 203 7.97 -15.38 6.01
N GLU A 204 7.63 -16.55 5.45
CA GLU A 204 8.45 -17.25 4.44
C GLU A 204 8.69 -16.37 3.20
N VAL A 205 7.65 -15.67 2.72
CA VAL A 205 7.75 -14.74 1.59
C VAL A 205 8.70 -13.59 1.91
N LEU A 206 8.57 -12.98 3.10
CA LEU A 206 9.48 -11.91 3.53
C LEU A 206 10.92 -12.39 3.62
N ALA A 207 11.16 -13.54 4.25
CA ALA A 207 12.49 -14.13 4.40
C ALA A 207 13.13 -14.42 3.03
N ALA A 208 12.35 -14.94 2.08
CA ALA A 208 12.83 -15.20 0.71
C ALA A 208 13.20 -13.90 -0.02
N VAL A 209 12.39 -12.84 0.11
CA VAL A 209 12.71 -11.53 -0.46
C VAL A 209 13.98 -10.96 0.20
N LYS A 210 14.08 -11.02 1.53
CA LYS A 210 15.25 -10.54 2.28
C LYS A 210 16.53 -11.26 1.85
N ALA A 211 16.45 -12.58 1.66
CA ALA A 211 17.56 -13.38 1.17
C ALA A 211 17.94 -13.02 -0.27
N ALA A 212 16.97 -12.86 -1.18
CA ALA A 212 17.21 -12.55 -2.59
C ALA A 212 17.93 -11.20 -2.77
N VAL A 213 17.46 -10.15 -2.08
CA VAL A 213 18.07 -8.80 -2.21
C VAL A 213 19.37 -8.66 -1.42
N GLY A 214 19.69 -9.58 -0.51
CA GLY A 214 21.00 -9.68 0.15
C GLY A 214 21.50 -8.38 0.82
N GLY A 215 20.59 -7.54 1.31
CA GLY A 215 20.93 -6.24 1.92
C GLY A 215 21.15 -5.09 0.95
N ARG A 216 20.87 -5.25 -0.35
CA ARG A 216 20.92 -4.16 -1.35
C ARG A 216 19.68 -3.28 -1.32
N LEU A 217 18.54 -3.82 -0.85
CA LEU A 217 17.29 -3.10 -0.62
C LEU A 217 16.87 -3.17 0.85
N ALA A 218 16.20 -2.13 1.33
CA ALA A 218 15.39 -2.24 2.54
C ALA A 218 14.12 -3.04 2.25
N VAL A 219 13.76 -3.95 3.16
CA VAL A 219 12.56 -4.80 3.06
C VAL A 219 11.53 -4.36 4.09
N LEU A 220 10.48 -3.73 3.59
CA LEU A 220 9.35 -3.21 4.37
C LEU A 220 8.17 -4.19 4.28
N ALA A 221 7.29 -4.17 5.29
CA ALA A 221 6.01 -4.84 5.22
C ALA A 221 4.87 -3.93 5.67
N LYS A 222 3.85 -3.77 4.82
CA LYS A 222 2.62 -3.06 5.19
C LYS A 222 1.60 -4.03 5.74
N ILE A 223 1.31 -3.93 7.03
CA ILE A 223 0.41 -4.84 7.76
C ILE A 223 -0.81 -4.09 8.29
N ASN A 224 -1.91 -4.82 8.48
CA ASN A 224 -3.05 -4.31 9.24
C ASN A 224 -2.76 -4.44 10.74
N LEU A 225 -3.02 -3.38 11.50
CA LEU A 225 -3.14 -3.43 12.96
C LEU A 225 -4.34 -4.27 13.37
N VAL A 226 -5.46 -4.04 12.69
CA VAL A 226 -6.71 -4.81 12.83
C VAL A 226 -7.44 -4.83 11.50
N ASP A 227 -8.24 -5.88 11.26
CA ASP A 227 -9.13 -5.92 10.10
C ASP A 227 -10.39 -5.06 10.29
N GLY A 228 -10.73 -4.67 11.51
CA GLY A 228 -11.79 -3.69 11.78
C GLY A 228 -13.23 -4.22 11.69
N VAL A 229 -13.42 -5.54 11.65
CA VAL A 229 -14.73 -6.20 11.67
C VAL A 229 -14.70 -7.45 12.57
N PRO A 230 -15.86 -7.90 13.10
CA PRO A 230 -15.95 -9.16 13.84
C PRO A 230 -15.37 -10.34 13.06
N LYS A 231 -14.69 -11.25 13.76
CA LYS A 231 -13.98 -12.42 13.19
C LYS A 231 -12.80 -12.07 12.27
N GLY A 232 -12.44 -10.79 12.17
CA GLY A 232 -11.20 -10.32 11.55
C GLY A 232 -9.97 -10.51 12.43
N ALA A 233 -8.79 -10.26 11.86
CA ALA A 233 -7.56 -10.20 12.63
C ALA A 233 -7.64 -9.07 13.67
N THR A 234 -7.25 -9.41 14.89
CA THR A 234 -7.20 -8.54 16.06
C THR A 234 -5.78 -8.01 16.27
N ILE A 235 -5.62 -7.05 17.19
CA ILE A 235 -4.29 -6.53 17.54
C ILE A 235 -3.38 -7.63 18.11
N GLN A 236 -3.93 -8.65 18.78
CA GLN A 236 -3.17 -9.78 19.29
C GLN A 236 -2.61 -10.66 18.16
N ASP A 237 -3.40 -10.89 17.10
CA ASP A 237 -2.92 -11.57 15.90
C ASP A 237 -1.79 -10.78 15.23
N THR A 238 -1.92 -9.45 15.21
CA THR A 238 -0.92 -8.57 14.62
C THR A 238 0.38 -8.53 15.43
N ILE A 239 0.32 -8.63 16.76
CA ILE A 239 1.53 -8.75 17.59
C ILE A 239 2.32 -10.01 17.22
N VAL A 240 1.65 -11.15 17.07
CA VAL A 240 2.27 -12.39 16.58
C VAL A 240 2.85 -12.19 15.18
N THR A 241 2.08 -11.53 14.31
CA THR A 241 2.50 -11.24 12.94
C THR A 241 3.78 -10.39 12.90
N ALA A 242 3.81 -9.28 13.64
CA ALA A 242 4.94 -8.36 13.67
C ALA A 242 6.21 -9.02 14.20
N LYS A 243 6.11 -9.86 15.24
CA LYS A 243 7.25 -10.65 15.76
C LYS A 243 7.77 -11.64 14.73
N ALA A 244 6.88 -12.32 14.00
CA ALA A 244 7.28 -13.25 12.95
C ALA A 244 7.97 -12.52 11.78
N LEU A 245 7.48 -11.34 11.39
CA LEU A 245 8.08 -10.53 10.32
C LEU A 245 9.42 -9.91 10.73
N GLU A 246 9.57 -9.46 11.98
CA GLU A 246 10.86 -9.05 12.53
C GLU A 246 11.87 -10.21 12.49
N ALA A 247 11.47 -11.41 12.95
CA ALA A 247 12.30 -12.60 12.91
C ALA A 247 12.68 -13.02 11.47
N ALA A 248 11.80 -12.78 10.50
CA ALA A 248 12.07 -13.00 9.07
C ALA A 248 12.99 -11.93 8.45
N GLY A 249 13.32 -10.87 9.19
CA GLY A 249 14.29 -9.85 8.78
C GLY A 249 13.69 -8.58 8.17
N ALA A 250 12.43 -8.25 8.48
CA ALA A 250 11.83 -6.98 8.09
C ALA A 250 12.64 -5.80 8.66
N ASP A 251 12.95 -4.80 7.83
CA ASP A 251 13.65 -3.59 8.26
C ASP A 251 12.67 -2.57 8.83
N MET A 252 11.44 -2.53 8.32
CA MET A 252 10.37 -1.65 8.82
C MET A 252 8.97 -2.21 8.59
N LEU A 253 8.08 -2.02 9.57
CA LEU A 253 6.64 -2.28 9.43
C LEU A 253 5.89 -0.97 9.24
N VAL A 254 5.04 -0.91 8.21
CA VAL A 254 4.13 0.22 7.95
C VAL A 254 2.74 -0.16 8.45
N LEU A 255 2.28 0.55 9.50
CA LEU A 255 1.14 0.14 10.30
C LEU A 255 -0.17 0.71 9.72
N SER A 256 -0.95 -0.12 9.03
CA SER A 256 -2.25 0.26 8.46
C SER A 256 -3.42 -0.46 9.15
N ALA A 257 -4.61 -0.49 8.55
CA ALA A 257 -5.75 -1.22 9.06
C ALA A 257 -6.83 -1.45 7.98
N GLY A 258 -7.78 -2.34 8.26
CA GLY A 258 -8.96 -2.52 7.45
C GLY A 258 -8.75 -3.34 6.17
N ARG A 259 -9.84 -3.57 5.42
CA ARG A 259 -9.88 -4.39 4.21
C ARG A 259 -10.72 -3.73 3.12
N ASN A 260 -10.38 -4.01 1.86
CA ASN A 260 -11.02 -3.40 0.69
C ASN A 260 -12.52 -3.72 0.55
N ILE A 261 -12.97 -4.87 1.06
CA ILE A 261 -14.38 -5.28 0.98
C ILE A 261 -15.08 -5.04 2.31
N GLU A 262 -14.48 -5.54 3.40
CA GLU A 262 -15.18 -5.63 4.68
C GLU A 262 -15.16 -4.35 5.51
N SER A 263 -14.18 -3.46 5.34
CA SER A 263 -13.92 -2.42 6.36
C SER A 263 -13.14 -1.21 5.85
N THR A 264 -13.50 -0.72 4.66
CA THR A 264 -12.85 0.45 4.03
C THR A 264 -12.82 1.68 4.95
N TRP A 265 -13.87 1.87 5.77
CA TRP A 265 -13.92 2.96 6.75
C TRP A 265 -12.83 2.89 7.82
N LYS A 266 -12.38 1.69 8.22
CA LYS A 266 -11.27 1.54 9.18
C LYS A 266 -9.93 1.86 8.52
N MET A 267 -9.78 1.52 7.24
CA MET A 267 -8.60 1.89 6.45
C MET A 267 -8.47 3.40 6.29
N PHE A 268 -9.57 4.10 6.03
CA PHE A 268 -9.58 5.54 5.78
C PHE A 268 -9.88 6.40 7.02
N GLY A 269 -10.34 5.84 8.14
CA GLY A 269 -10.81 6.63 9.29
C GLY A 269 -12.04 7.50 8.97
N SER A 270 -12.69 7.26 7.82
CA SER A 270 -13.86 7.99 7.32
C SER A 270 -14.58 7.13 6.28
N PRO A 271 -15.91 7.28 6.10
CA PRO A 271 -16.64 6.52 5.09
C PRO A 271 -16.24 6.92 3.67
N LEU A 272 -16.48 6.03 2.70
CA LEU A 272 -16.36 6.38 1.28
C LEU A 272 -17.47 7.35 0.86
N PRO A 273 -17.25 8.20 -0.18
CA PRO A 273 -18.25 9.14 -0.66
C PRO A 273 -19.29 8.42 -1.53
N TYR A 274 -20.10 7.56 -0.92
CA TYR A 274 -21.02 6.65 -1.63
C TYR A 274 -22.02 7.38 -2.53
N ASP A 275 -22.51 8.56 -2.13
CA ASP A 275 -23.46 9.33 -2.92
C ASP A 275 -22.82 9.85 -4.23
N GLU A 276 -21.56 10.30 -4.15
CA GLU A 276 -20.81 10.75 -5.32
C GLU A 276 -20.43 9.57 -6.21
N MET A 277 -19.97 8.46 -5.62
CA MET A 277 -19.68 7.22 -6.36
C MET A 277 -20.92 6.71 -7.10
N ALA A 278 -22.11 6.79 -6.49
CA ALA A 278 -23.39 6.46 -7.12
C ALA A 278 -23.70 7.42 -8.27
N GLY A 279 -23.45 8.72 -8.10
CA GLY A 279 -23.61 9.74 -9.13
C GLY A 279 -22.77 9.47 -10.39
N MET A 280 -21.60 8.85 -10.24
CA MET A 280 -20.72 8.45 -11.35
C MET A 280 -21.19 7.20 -12.11
N GLN A 281 -22.13 6.43 -11.56
CA GLN A 281 -22.63 5.20 -12.21
C GLN A 281 -23.71 5.49 -13.24
N LYS A 282 -23.64 4.80 -14.38
CA LYS A 282 -24.71 4.83 -15.40
C LYS A 282 -25.88 3.89 -15.07
N SER A 283 -25.59 2.75 -14.43
CA SER A 283 -26.58 1.71 -14.15
C SER A 283 -27.38 1.99 -12.87
N LEU A 284 -28.71 1.86 -12.92
CA LEU A 284 -29.58 1.95 -11.75
C LEU A 284 -29.25 0.88 -10.70
N LEU A 285 -28.89 -0.33 -11.14
CA LEU A 285 -28.48 -1.41 -10.25
C LEU A 285 -27.21 -1.05 -9.49
N ALA A 286 -26.23 -0.43 -10.17
CA ALA A 286 -25.00 0.03 -9.55
C ALA A 286 -25.27 1.17 -8.56
N LYS A 287 -26.17 2.11 -8.87
CA LYS A 287 -26.61 3.16 -7.94
C LYS A 287 -27.25 2.56 -6.67
N LEU A 288 -28.13 1.58 -6.84
CA LEU A 288 -28.77 0.89 -5.71
C LEU A 288 -27.75 0.13 -4.85
N GLN A 289 -26.74 -0.49 -5.46
CA GLN A 289 -25.65 -1.16 -4.75
C GLN A 289 -24.90 -0.19 -3.81
N PHE A 290 -24.60 1.03 -4.27
CA PHE A 290 -23.96 2.04 -3.43
C PHE A 290 -24.85 2.51 -2.26
N ALA A 291 -26.16 2.63 -2.47
CA ALA A 291 -27.09 2.95 -1.39
C ALA A 291 -27.14 1.84 -0.31
N ILE A 292 -27.07 0.57 -0.72
CA ILE A 292 -26.97 -0.58 0.19
C ILE A 292 -25.65 -0.53 0.96
N LEU A 293 -24.51 -0.32 0.27
CA LEU A 293 -23.19 -0.22 0.89
C LEU A 293 -23.15 0.91 1.93
N LYS A 294 -23.72 2.08 1.61
CA LYS A 294 -23.86 3.20 2.54
C LYS A 294 -24.62 2.81 3.80
N ARG A 295 -25.75 2.12 3.67
CA ARG A 295 -26.57 1.67 4.81
C ARG A 295 -25.89 0.58 5.64
N SER A 296 -25.07 -0.26 5.01
CA SER A 296 -24.31 -1.32 5.69
C SER A 296 -23.04 -0.84 6.40
N THR A 297 -22.54 0.35 6.03
CA THR A 297 -21.35 0.94 6.65
C THR A 297 -21.68 1.40 8.08
N PRO A 298 -20.89 1.01 9.10
CA PRO A 298 -21.10 1.48 10.45
C PRO A 298 -21.11 3.01 10.54
N LYS A 299 -21.91 3.57 11.46
CA LYS A 299 -21.84 4.99 11.78
C LYS A 299 -20.48 5.27 12.39
N MET A 300 -19.70 6.10 11.71
CA MET A 300 -18.36 6.52 12.15
C MET A 300 -18.45 7.83 12.93
N PRO A 301 -17.61 8.02 13.97
CA PRO A 301 -17.41 9.34 14.53
C PRO A 301 -16.81 10.29 13.46
N PRO A 302 -16.90 11.61 13.67
CA PRO A 302 -16.16 12.56 12.86
C PRO A 302 -14.68 12.19 12.79
N PHE A 303 -14.07 12.43 11.63
CA PHE A 303 -12.65 12.17 11.43
C PHE A 303 -11.82 12.91 12.48
N HIS A 304 -10.81 12.23 13.02
CA HIS A 304 -9.78 12.83 13.85
C HIS A 304 -8.40 12.35 13.38
N GLU A 305 -7.39 13.17 13.61
CA GLU A 305 -6.01 12.80 13.30
C GLU A 305 -5.54 11.65 14.19
N ASN A 306 -4.54 10.93 13.73
CA ASN A 306 -3.92 9.80 14.45
C ASN A 306 -4.92 8.70 14.91
N TYR A 307 -5.91 8.36 14.08
CA TYR A 307 -6.99 7.43 14.43
C TYR A 307 -6.59 5.96 14.61
N LEU A 308 -5.33 5.59 14.37
CA LEU A 308 -4.78 4.25 14.65
C LEU A 308 -3.79 4.25 15.82
N MET A 309 -3.66 5.36 16.55
CA MET A 309 -2.66 5.50 17.61
C MET A 309 -2.77 4.42 18.69
N GLU A 310 -3.97 4.16 19.21
CA GLU A 310 -4.18 3.16 20.27
C GLU A 310 -3.70 1.75 19.89
N ASP A 311 -4.15 1.26 18.73
CA ASP A 311 -3.73 -0.03 18.19
C ASP A 311 -2.20 -0.05 17.92
N ALA A 312 -1.65 1.04 17.37
CA ALA A 312 -0.23 1.15 17.06
C ALA A 312 0.66 1.16 18.31
N LEU A 313 0.24 1.86 19.38
CA LEU A 313 0.93 1.88 20.66
C LEU A 313 0.90 0.52 21.35
N THR A 314 -0.23 -0.19 21.26
CA THR A 314 -0.36 -1.56 21.77
C THR A 314 0.64 -2.50 21.08
N LEU A 315 0.76 -2.44 19.76
CA LEU A 315 1.76 -3.21 19.01
C LEU A 315 3.19 -2.84 19.43
N LYS A 316 3.51 -1.54 19.46
CA LYS A 316 4.84 -1.02 19.81
C LYS A 316 5.26 -1.49 21.21
N ALA A 317 4.36 -1.41 22.19
CA ALA A 317 4.60 -1.87 23.56
C ALA A 317 4.90 -3.38 23.60
N ALA A 318 4.16 -4.18 22.84
CA ALA A 318 4.33 -5.64 22.80
C ALA A 318 5.60 -6.12 22.07
N LEU A 319 6.16 -5.31 21.17
CA LEU A 319 7.46 -5.54 20.55
C LEU A 319 8.62 -5.12 21.47
N GLY A 320 8.37 -4.18 22.38
CA GLY A 320 9.35 -3.71 23.35
C GLY A 320 10.37 -2.71 22.79
N PRO A 321 11.21 -2.15 23.67
CA PRO A 321 12.20 -1.14 23.30
C PRO A 321 13.38 -1.71 22.49
N ASP A 322 13.70 -2.99 22.67
CA ASP A 322 14.82 -3.67 22.02
C ASP A 322 14.49 -4.24 20.63
N ARG A 323 13.29 -3.93 20.11
CA ARG A 323 12.90 -4.30 18.75
C ARG A 323 13.95 -3.82 17.75
N LYS A 324 14.27 -4.68 16.80
CA LYS A 324 15.17 -4.37 15.68
C LYS A 324 14.40 -3.74 14.53
N VAL A 325 13.16 -4.18 14.32
CA VAL A 325 12.33 -3.66 13.24
C VAL A 325 11.88 -2.23 13.54
N LYS A 326 11.99 -1.36 12.52
CA LYS A 326 11.52 0.02 12.60
C LYS A 326 10.00 0.06 12.42
N LEU A 327 9.33 1.04 13.01
CA LEU A 327 7.88 1.21 12.87
C LEU A 327 7.57 2.55 12.19
N SER A 328 6.81 2.49 11.09
CA SER A 328 6.22 3.68 10.46
C SER A 328 4.75 3.78 10.83
N TYR A 329 4.39 4.88 11.51
CA TYR A 329 3.01 5.17 11.84
C TYR A 329 2.24 5.63 10.59
N LEU A 330 1.08 5.03 10.34
CA LEU A 330 0.15 5.45 9.30
C LEU A 330 -1.27 5.43 9.90
N GLY A 331 -2.03 6.50 9.69
CA GLY A 331 -3.41 6.58 10.18
C GLY A 331 -3.82 8.00 10.54
N GLY A 332 -4.10 8.82 9.54
CA GLY A 332 -4.69 10.15 9.74
C GLY A 332 -3.72 11.27 10.11
N VAL A 333 -2.43 11.15 9.79
CA VAL A 333 -1.48 12.27 9.89
C VAL A 333 -1.88 13.34 8.85
N GLN A 334 -2.31 14.51 9.32
CA GLN A 334 -2.65 15.66 8.47
C GLN A 334 -1.94 16.95 8.89
N SER A 335 -1.16 16.96 9.95
CA SER A 335 -0.43 18.13 10.44
C SER A 335 0.98 17.77 10.90
N LEU A 336 1.87 18.75 10.98
CA LEU A 336 3.18 18.56 11.60
C LEU A 336 3.02 18.22 13.09
N THR A 337 2.02 18.81 13.75
CA THR A 337 1.64 18.47 15.12
C THR A 337 1.27 17.00 15.28
N SER A 338 0.41 16.43 14.42
CA SER A 338 0.05 15.01 14.50
C SER A 338 1.19 14.08 14.10
N ALA A 339 2.06 14.50 13.18
CA ALA A 339 3.29 13.78 12.87
C ALA A 339 4.23 13.72 14.09
N ARG A 340 4.46 14.86 14.76
CA ARG A 340 5.27 14.94 15.99
C ARG A 340 4.71 14.05 17.09
N ALA A 341 3.39 14.05 17.30
CA ALA A 341 2.77 13.19 18.30
C ALA A 341 3.10 11.70 18.09
N ALA A 342 3.19 11.21 16.85
CA ALA A 342 3.64 9.85 16.58
C ALA A 342 5.15 9.68 16.82
N LEU A 343 5.98 10.64 16.42
CA LEU A 343 7.42 10.54 16.62
C LEU A 343 7.84 10.65 18.09
N ASP A 344 7.10 11.41 18.90
CA ASP A 344 7.28 11.54 20.35
C ASP A 344 6.97 10.22 21.07
N GLU A 345 6.03 9.45 20.51
CA GLU A 345 5.77 8.07 20.90
C GLU A 345 6.88 7.10 20.45
N GLY A 346 7.93 7.54 19.75
CA GLY A 346 9.03 6.67 19.35
C GLY A 346 8.73 5.76 18.16
N PHE A 347 7.75 6.12 17.32
CA PHE A 347 7.70 5.62 15.95
C PHE A 347 8.89 6.18 15.16
N ASP A 348 9.50 5.36 14.32
CA ASP A 348 10.73 5.70 13.60
C ASP A 348 10.47 6.63 12.41
N ALA A 349 9.29 6.51 11.80
CA ALA A 349 8.83 7.35 10.69
C ALA A 349 7.30 7.53 10.71
N VAL A 350 6.79 8.43 9.87
CA VAL A 350 5.36 8.61 9.59
C VAL A 350 5.10 8.44 8.10
N ALA A 351 4.19 7.54 7.75
CA ALA A 351 3.71 7.40 6.39
C ALA A 351 2.41 8.18 6.19
N VAL A 352 2.36 8.96 5.11
CA VAL A 352 1.28 9.91 4.80
C VAL A 352 0.76 9.64 3.40
N ALA A 353 -0.57 9.61 3.22
CA ALA A 353 -1.21 9.38 1.92
C ALA A 353 -2.08 10.57 1.50
N ARG A 354 -3.33 10.62 1.97
CA ARG A 354 -4.34 11.59 1.50
C ARG A 354 -3.95 13.06 1.70
N ALA A 355 -3.22 13.39 2.77
CA ALA A 355 -2.72 14.75 2.99
C ALA A 355 -1.68 15.17 1.93
N LEU A 356 -0.84 14.23 1.46
CA LEU A 356 0.11 14.45 0.36
C LEU A 356 -0.59 14.40 -1.01
N ILE A 357 -1.61 13.57 -1.19
CA ILE A 357 -2.44 13.61 -2.41
C ILE A 357 -3.13 14.97 -2.55
N HIS A 358 -3.58 15.56 -1.44
CA HIS A 358 -4.15 16.89 -1.41
C HIS A 358 -3.13 17.98 -1.79
N ASP A 359 -1.92 17.92 -1.22
CA ASP A 359 -0.86 18.90 -1.46
C ASP A 359 0.52 18.21 -1.46
N PRO A 360 1.18 18.06 -2.63
CA PRO A 360 2.51 17.45 -2.70
C PRO A 360 3.60 18.30 -2.06
N THR A 361 3.37 19.60 -1.84
CA THR A 361 4.33 20.52 -1.25
C THR A 361 4.29 20.55 0.28
N LEU A 362 3.39 19.78 0.90
CA LEU A 362 3.06 19.85 2.32
C LEU A 362 4.27 19.65 3.25
N VAL A 363 5.18 18.71 2.97
CA VAL A 363 6.35 18.46 3.83
C VAL A 363 7.35 19.61 3.74
N ALA A 364 7.55 20.19 2.56
CA ALA A 364 8.37 21.38 2.39
C ALA A 364 7.78 22.57 3.16
N GLN A 365 6.46 22.75 3.13
CA GLN A 365 5.78 23.79 3.91
C GLN A 365 5.90 23.56 5.42
N TRP A 366 5.81 22.31 5.89
CA TRP A 366 6.07 21.96 7.29
C TRP A 366 7.50 22.30 7.71
N LYS A 367 8.48 21.98 6.86
CA LYS A 367 9.89 22.26 7.11
C LYS A 367 10.19 23.75 7.15
N ALA A 368 9.57 24.52 6.26
CA ALA A 368 9.72 25.98 6.18
C ALA A 368 8.92 26.73 7.25
N GLY A 369 8.02 26.05 7.98
CA GLY A 369 7.13 26.68 8.97
C GLY A 369 6.04 27.57 8.35
N THR A 370 5.74 27.42 7.06
CA THR A 370 4.72 28.23 6.35
C THR A 370 3.31 27.66 6.51
N ARG A 371 3.19 26.40 6.92
CA ARG A 371 1.91 25.72 7.21
C ARG A 371 2.13 24.64 8.26
N ASP A 372 1.13 24.40 9.11
CA ASP A 372 1.11 23.23 10.01
C ASP A 372 0.11 22.16 9.54
N LYS A 373 -1.11 22.54 9.13
CA LYS A 373 -2.19 21.58 8.84
C LYS A 373 -2.57 21.50 7.36
N SER A 374 -2.66 20.28 6.83
CA SER A 374 -3.17 19.97 5.48
C SER A 374 -4.63 20.38 5.30
N GLY A 375 -5.01 20.71 4.06
CA GLY A 375 -6.40 21.01 3.68
C GLY A 375 -7.24 19.75 3.42
N CYS A 376 -6.65 18.56 3.51
CA CYS A 376 -7.36 17.31 3.29
C CYS A 376 -8.49 17.14 4.33
N THR A 377 -9.73 17.04 3.86
CA THR A 377 -10.91 16.86 4.72
C THR A 377 -11.25 15.39 5.01
N ALA A 378 -10.38 14.45 4.60
CA ALA A 378 -10.63 13.01 4.67
C ALA A 378 -11.94 12.57 3.97
N CYS A 379 -12.42 13.33 2.97
CA CYS A 379 -13.65 13.07 2.22
C CYS A 379 -13.60 11.82 1.32
N ASN A 380 -12.40 11.25 1.11
CA ASN A 380 -12.16 10.08 0.25
C ASN A 380 -12.58 10.26 -1.22
N ARG A 381 -12.80 11.49 -1.70
CA ARG A 381 -13.08 11.77 -3.13
C ARG A 381 -11.93 11.37 -4.07
N CYS A 382 -10.69 11.41 -3.59
CA CYS A 382 -9.54 10.84 -4.32
C CYS A 382 -9.74 9.35 -4.67
N VAL A 383 -10.42 8.58 -3.81
CA VAL A 383 -10.76 7.16 -4.04
C VAL A 383 -11.84 7.02 -5.11
N ALA A 384 -12.77 7.98 -5.22
CA ALA A 384 -13.82 7.94 -6.24
C ALA A 384 -13.26 8.20 -7.65
N VAL A 385 -12.26 9.09 -7.76
CA VAL A 385 -11.72 9.51 -9.06
C VAL A 385 -10.49 8.73 -9.53
N MET A 386 -9.85 7.91 -8.68
CA MET A 386 -8.56 7.27 -9.00
C MET A 386 -8.58 6.32 -10.19
N TYR A 387 -9.74 5.87 -10.65
CA TYR A 387 -9.88 5.02 -11.84
C TYR A 387 -10.22 5.82 -13.11
N GLY A 388 -10.23 7.15 -13.02
CA GLY A 388 -10.39 8.06 -14.14
C GLY A 388 -9.09 8.25 -14.95
N PRO A 389 -9.14 9.01 -16.06
CA PRO A 389 -8.02 9.15 -17.00
C PRO A 389 -6.72 9.70 -16.40
N SER A 390 -6.80 10.57 -15.38
CA SER A 390 -5.64 11.12 -14.69
C SER A 390 -5.10 10.22 -13.58
N GLY A 391 -5.76 9.11 -13.26
CA GLY A 391 -5.47 8.29 -12.08
C GLY A 391 -5.73 9.04 -10.76
N THR A 392 -5.00 8.73 -9.70
CA THR A 392 -5.15 9.36 -8.38
C THR A 392 -4.70 10.82 -8.36
N TYR A 393 -5.56 11.69 -7.81
CA TYR A 393 -5.31 13.11 -7.48
C TYR A 393 -6.35 13.58 -6.44
N CYS A 394 -6.24 14.83 -5.98
CA CYS A 394 -7.27 15.45 -5.15
C CYS A 394 -8.23 16.29 -6.00
N PRO A 395 -9.53 15.93 -6.07
CA PRO A 395 -10.49 16.70 -6.86
C PRO A 395 -10.82 18.07 -6.25
N GLU A 396 -10.60 18.28 -4.96
CA GLU A 396 -10.82 19.58 -4.30
C GLU A 396 -9.78 20.63 -4.71
N THR A 397 -8.54 20.21 -4.91
CA THR A 397 -7.46 21.13 -5.33
C THR A 397 -7.25 21.15 -6.84
N GLY A 398 -7.87 20.21 -7.57
CA GLY A 398 -7.72 20.10 -9.03
C GLY A 398 -6.30 19.75 -9.47
N ASN A 399 -5.46 19.21 -8.58
CA ASN A 399 -4.04 18.96 -8.82
C ASN A 399 -3.76 17.69 -9.66
N ALA A 400 -4.65 17.38 -10.60
CA ALA A 400 -4.46 16.24 -11.50
C ALA A 400 -3.24 16.44 -12.39
N ILE A 401 -2.45 15.38 -12.56
CA ILE A 401 -1.44 15.33 -13.62
C ILE A 401 -2.16 15.19 -14.96
N ASP A 402 -1.60 15.83 -15.99
CA ASP A 402 -2.11 15.74 -17.36
C ASP A 402 -2.31 14.27 -17.76
N ALA A 403 -3.56 13.94 -18.12
CA ALA A 403 -3.94 12.60 -18.54
C ALA A 403 -3.23 12.16 -19.83
N ALA A 404 -2.74 13.09 -20.66
CA ALA A 404 -1.95 12.74 -21.85
C ALA A 404 -0.64 12.02 -21.48
N LEU A 405 -0.04 12.35 -20.32
CA LEU A 405 1.17 11.69 -19.83
C LEU A 405 0.93 10.22 -19.45
N ASN A 406 -0.33 9.80 -19.23
CA ASN A 406 -0.67 8.38 -19.05
C ASN A 406 -0.59 7.57 -20.35
N GLN A 407 -0.40 8.23 -21.51
CA GLN A 407 -0.25 7.55 -22.79
C GLN A 407 1.22 7.34 -23.19
N ILE A 408 2.17 7.82 -22.39
CA ILE A 408 3.61 7.80 -22.66
C ILE A 408 4.29 6.96 -21.57
N TYR A 409 5.15 6.02 -21.95
CA TYR A 409 5.89 5.24 -20.94
C TYR A 409 6.92 6.13 -20.23
N ALA A 410 7.19 5.86 -18.95
CA ALA A 410 8.05 6.74 -18.14
C ALA A 410 9.45 6.94 -18.71
N GLY A 411 10.02 5.89 -19.33
CA GLY A 411 11.34 5.92 -19.95
C GLY A 411 11.35 6.35 -21.42
N GLU A 412 10.20 6.68 -22.02
CA GLU A 412 10.16 7.23 -23.37
C GLU A 412 10.49 8.73 -23.33
N GLU A 413 11.37 9.18 -24.23
CA GLU A 413 11.52 10.60 -24.49
C GLU A 413 10.19 11.15 -25.01
N THR A 414 9.72 12.25 -24.41
CA THR A 414 8.64 13.03 -25.01
C THR A 414 9.20 13.60 -26.30
N ARG A 415 8.74 13.09 -27.44
CA ARG A 415 8.82 13.84 -28.70
C ARG A 415 7.96 15.09 -28.51
N HIS A 416 8.50 16.12 -27.87
CA HIS A 416 7.83 17.39 -27.85
C HIS A 416 7.87 17.93 -29.27
N ALA A 417 6.68 18.29 -29.74
CA ALA A 417 6.48 19.09 -30.93
C ALA A 417 7.44 20.28 -30.89
N ALA A 418 8.25 20.39 -31.94
CA ALA A 418 9.11 21.53 -32.22
C ALA A 418 8.29 22.82 -32.36
#